data_AF-A0A7S3DVY9-F1
#
_entry.id   AF-A0A7S3DVY9-F1
#
_cell.length_a   1.000
_cell.length_b   1.000
_cell.length_c   1.000
_cell.angle_alpha   90.00
_cell.angle_beta   90.00
_cell.angle_gamma   90.00
#
_symmetry.space_group_name_H-M   'P 1'
#
loop_
_entity.id
_entity.type
_entity.pdbx_description
1 polymer ?
#
loop_
_entity_poly.entity_id
_entity_poly.type
_entity_poly.pdbx_seq_one_letter_code
_entity_poly.pdbx_strand_id
1 'polypeptide(L)'
;VNSDNLDAPQFNFLCYVHFKAYSDIIIEQKVDFRSFKTQFEQLMGQQTVDLLLTSSSPSLPKSNSDKDSKTGRLQQQLAQARNNVDALSQILVSRGLVAQVDKAPWNEEQILDWTEDMSDLQWSIALDGDITQNSQILLQEQGFRLYPNFARYAIQNLLTLPGQSLEVTDYYMDTDYNSDPDKFEVKEILLNVVLESV
;
A
#
# COMPACT_ATOMS: atom_id res chain seq x y z
N VAL A 1 -18.57 4.87 -25.74
CA VAL A 1 -20.02 4.61 -25.75
C VAL A 1 -20.59 5.37 -24.57
N ASN A 2 -21.58 6.25 -24.77
CA ASN A 2 -22.22 6.98 -23.67
C ASN A 2 -22.89 5.97 -22.74
N SER A 3 -22.46 5.92 -21.48
CA SER A 3 -22.86 4.97 -20.44
C SER A 3 -24.27 5.18 -19.90
N ASP A 4 -24.92 6.28 -20.25
CA ASP A 4 -26.04 6.81 -19.46
C ASP A 4 -27.40 6.16 -19.75
N ASN A 5 -27.47 5.09 -20.56
CA ASN A 5 -28.71 4.38 -20.89
C ASN A 5 -28.52 2.88 -21.16
N LEU A 6 -27.57 2.23 -20.49
CA LEU A 6 -27.39 0.78 -20.64
C LEU A 6 -28.32 0.04 -19.66
N ASP A 7 -29.10 -0.91 -20.17
CA ASP A 7 -29.75 -1.87 -19.29
C ASP A 7 -28.70 -2.76 -18.59
N ALA A 8 -29.05 -3.32 -17.43
CA ALA A 8 -28.11 -4.12 -16.64
C ALA A 8 -27.44 -5.26 -17.45
N PRO A 9 -28.14 -6.00 -18.33
CA PRO A 9 -27.51 -6.97 -19.23
C PRO A 9 -26.46 -6.37 -20.18
N GLN A 10 -26.73 -5.22 -20.79
CA GLN A 10 -25.80 -4.54 -21.70
C GLN A 10 -24.57 -4.00 -20.97
N PHE A 11 -24.75 -3.47 -19.76
CA PHE A 11 -23.65 -3.05 -18.90
C PHE A 11 -22.75 -4.25 -18.55
N ASN A 12 -23.33 -5.36 -18.10
CA ASN A 12 -22.59 -6.58 -17.77
C ASN A 12 -21.84 -7.15 -18.98
N PHE A 13 -22.46 -7.14 -20.16
CA PHE A 13 -21.79 -7.58 -21.39
C PHE A 13 -20.62 -6.67 -21.77
N LEU A 14 -20.75 -5.36 -21.62
CA LEU A 14 -19.66 -4.41 -21.88
C LEU A 14 -18.51 -4.60 -20.90
N CYS A 15 -18.79 -4.78 -19.61
CA CYS A 15 -17.78 -5.12 -18.61
C CYS A 15 -17.03 -6.40 -19.00
N TYR A 16 -17.75 -7.45 -19.43
CA TYR A 16 -17.13 -8.69 -19.91
C TYR A 16 -16.24 -8.48 -21.14
N VAL A 17 -16.70 -7.71 -22.13
CA VAL A 17 -15.92 -7.42 -23.36
C VAL A 17 -14.64 -6.65 -23.05
N HIS A 18 -14.72 -5.60 -22.22
CA HIS A 18 -13.55 -4.84 -21.81
C HIS A 18 -12.56 -5.68 -21.00
N PHE A 19 -13.07 -6.54 -20.12
CA PHE A 19 -12.26 -7.50 -19.37
C PHE A 19 -11.55 -8.50 -20.29
N LYS A 20 -12.29 -9.09 -21.25
CA LYS A 20 -11.73 -10.04 -22.19
C LYS A 20 -10.64 -9.40 -23.04
N ALA A 21 -10.86 -8.18 -23.54
CA ALA A 21 -9.85 -7.42 -24.26
C ALA A 21 -8.60 -7.12 -23.40
N TYR A 22 -8.78 -6.69 -22.15
CA TYR A 22 -7.67 -6.45 -21.22
C TYR A 22 -6.87 -7.73 -20.92
N SER A 23 -7.55 -8.84 -20.65
CA SER A 23 -6.93 -10.15 -20.42
C SER A 23 -6.17 -10.64 -21.66
N ASP A 24 -6.75 -10.49 -22.85
CA ASP A 24 -6.13 -10.93 -24.09
C ASP A 24 -4.89 -10.10 -24.42
N ILE A 25 -4.91 -8.79 -24.17
CA ILE A 25 -3.73 -7.92 -24.31
C ILE A 25 -2.61 -8.38 -23.36
N ILE A 26 -2.90 -8.65 -22.09
CA ILE A 26 -1.91 -9.13 -21.11
C ILE A 26 -1.30 -10.47 -21.54
N ILE A 27 -2.14 -11.40 -22.01
CA ILE A 27 -1.71 -12.73 -22.46
C ILE A 27 -0.88 -12.63 -23.74
N GLU A 28 -1.34 -11.86 -24.74
CA GLU A 28 -0.66 -11.69 -26.03
C GLU A 28 0.70 -10.99 -25.86
N GLN A 29 0.77 -9.99 -25.00
CA GLN A 29 2.03 -9.30 -24.67
C GLN A 29 2.94 -10.14 -23.77
N LYS A 30 2.52 -11.35 -23.35
CA LYS A 30 3.24 -12.23 -22.41
C LYS A 30 3.76 -11.46 -21.20
N VAL A 31 2.95 -10.53 -20.71
CA VAL A 31 3.34 -9.67 -19.60
C VAL A 31 3.60 -10.60 -18.41
N ASP A 32 4.80 -10.51 -17.84
CA ASP A 32 5.01 -11.09 -16.52
C ASP A 32 4.14 -10.31 -15.54
N PHE A 33 3.00 -10.89 -15.20
CA PHE A 33 2.01 -10.28 -14.33
C PHE A 33 2.61 -9.91 -12.98
N ARG A 34 3.65 -10.62 -12.51
CA ARG A 34 4.34 -10.28 -11.26
C ARG A 34 5.08 -8.97 -11.43
N SER A 35 5.91 -8.84 -12.47
CA SER A 35 6.65 -7.61 -12.75
C SER A 35 5.72 -6.43 -13.04
N PHE A 36 4.65 -6.65 -13.82
CA PHE A 36 3.65 -5.61 -14.08
C PHE A 36 2.95 -5.15 -12.81
N LYS A 37 2.49 -6.09 -11.96
CA LYS A 37 1.87 -5.77 -10.68
C LYS A 37 2.81 -4.95 -9.82
N THR A 38 4.06 -5.38 -9.64
CA THR A 38 5.06 -4.64 -8.85
C THR A 38 5.27 -3.22 -9.40
N GLN A 39 5.43 -3.06 -10.71
CA GLN A 39 5.63 -1.73 -11.33
C GLN A 39 4.39 -0.85 -11.20
N PHE A 40 3.20 -1.42 -11.38
CA PHE A 40 1.94 -0.72 -11.23
C PHE A 40 1.74 -0.24 -9.80
N GLU A 41 1.95 -1.11 -8.80
CA GLU A 41 1.86 -0.77 -7.37
C GLU A 41 2.85 0.35 -7.02
N GLN A 42 4.10 0.25 -7.48
CA GLN A 42 5.11 1.29 -7.29
C GLN A 42 4.71 2.63 -7.92
N LEU A 43 4.24 2.62 -9.17
CA LEU A 43 3.83 3.83 -9.90
C LEU A 43 2.65 4.51 -9.21
N MET A 44 1.60 3.75 -8.86
CA MET A 44 0.42 4.32 -8.21
C MET A 44 0.73 4.79 -6.79
N GLY A 45 1.60 4.08 -6.07
CA GLY A 45 2.10 4.50 -4.75
C GLY A 45 2.82 5.83 -4.84
N GLN A 46 3.77 5.97 -5.76
CA GLN A 46 4.51 7.21 -5.98
C GLN A 46 3.57 8.37 -6.34
N GLN A 47 2.63 8.16 -7.26
CA GLN A 47 1.68 9.20 -7.66
C GLN A 47 0.78 9.63 -6.50
N THR A 48 0.38 8.69 -5.65
CA THR A 48 -0.42 8.98 -4.44
C THR A 48 0.40 9.79 -3.44
N VAL A 49 1.65 9.39 -3.20
CA VAL A 49 2.61 10.14 -2.37
C VAL A 49 2.79 11.55 -2.92
N ASP A 50 3.07 11.71 -4.21
CA ASP A 50 3.27 13.03 -4.82
C ASP A 50 2.01 13.90 -4.68
N LEU A 51 0.84 13.34 -4.96
CA LEU A 51 -0.43 14.07 -4.86
C LEU A 51 -0.74 14.53 -3.44
N LEU A 52 -0.48 13.70 -2.43
CA LEU A 52 -0.85 13.96 -1.05
C LEU A 52 0.23 14.69 -0.27
N LEU A 53 1.50 14.35 -0.47
CA LEU A 53 2.67 14.91 0.24
C LEU A 53 3.40 16.00 -0.56
N THR A 54 2.80 16.54 -1.62
CA THR A 54 3.32 17.62 -2.50
C THR A 54 3.94 18.82 -1.78
N SER A 55 3.54 19.07 -0.52
CA SER A 55 4.01 20.21 0.30
C SER A 55 4.94 19.81 1.45
N SER A 56 5.06 18.52 1.73
CA SER A 56 5.59 17.99 3.00
C SER A 56 6.68 16.94 2.80
N SER A 57 7.20 16.75 1.60
CA SER A 57 8.31 15.83 1.36
C SER A 57 9.63 16.54 1.73
N PRO A 58 10.23 16.32 2.92
CA PRO A 58 11.66 16.47 3.01
C PRO A 58 12.21 15.44 2.02
N SER A 59 12.87 15.91 0.96
CA SER A 59 13.67 15.05 0.10
C SER A 59 14.58 14.18 0.98
N LEU A 60 14.75 12.91 0.64
CA LEU A 60 15.80 12.06 1.24
C LEU A 60 17.09 12.90 1.35
N PRO A 61 17.69 13.04 2.55
CA PRO A 61 18.91 13.81 2.68
C PRO A 61 19.91 13.16 1.72
N LYS A 62 20.32 13.93 0.71
CA LYS A 62 21.46 13.58 -0.11
C LYS A 62 22.65 13.57 0.84
N SER A 63 23.02 12.40 1.34
CA SER A 63 24.18 12.23 2.22
C SER A 63 25.40 12.71 1.44
N ASN A 64 25.81 13.95 1.70
CA ASN A 64 27.05 14.55 1.19
C ASN A 64 28.19 14.37 2.21
N SER A 65 28.05 13.42 3.14
CA SER A 65 29.06 13.09 4.14
C SER A 65 29.54 11.66 3.92
N ASP A 66 30.74 11.54 3.34
CA ASP A 66 31.55 10.31 3.24
C ASP A 66 31.99 9.75 4.63
N LYS A 67 31.32 10.14 5.72
CA LYS A 67 31.66 9.79 7.10
C LYS A 67 30.52 9.20 7.93
N ASP A 68 29.31 9.07 7.40
CA ASP A 68 28.22 8.44 8.16
C ASP A 68 28.32 6.91 8.05
N SER A 69 28.35 6.23 9.20
CA SER A 69 28.31 4.76 9.27
C SER A 69 27.07 4.21 8.57
N LYS A 70 27.12 2.97 8.04
CA LYS A 70 25.97 2.26 7.45
C LYS A 70 24.74 2.39 8.35
N THR A 71 24.93 2.09 9.63
CA THR A 71 23.94 2.18 10.72
C THR A 71 23.31 3.57 10.83
N GLY A 72 24.12 4.64 10.87
CA GLY A 72 23.61 6.01 10.98
C GLY A 72 22.78 6.44 9.77
N ARG A 73 23.17 6.01 8.55
CA ARG A 73 22.41 6.29 7.32
C ARG A 73 21.06 5.56 7.32
N LEU A 74 21.03 4.29 7.70
CA LEU A 74 19.81 3.49 7.78
C LEU A 74 18.82 4.06 8.80
N GLN A 75 19.31 4.43 10.01
CA GLN A 75 18.48 5.07 11.03
C GLN A 75 17.87 6.39 10.53
N GLN A 76 18.66 7.22 9.83
CA GLN A 76 18.17 8.48 9.28
C GLN A 76 17.11 8.27 8.18
N GLN A 77 17.35 7.34 7.26
CA GLN A 77 16.39 6.99 6.21
C GLN A 77 15.08 6.45 6.79
N LEU A 78 15.19 5.56 7.77
CA LEU A 78 14.03 4.97 8.43
C LEU A 78 13.25 6.02 9.24
N ALA A 79 13.92 6.92 9.96
CA ALA A 79 13.28 8.02 10.68
C ALA A 79 12.52 8.97 9.74
N GLN A 80 13.06 9.23 8.54
CA GLN A 80 12.37 10.01 7.54
C GLN A 80 11.17 9.28 6.94
N ALA A 81 11.32 8.00 6.61
CA ALA A 81 10.21 7.17 6.12
C ALA A 81 9.07 7.16 7.13
N ARG A 82 9.38 7.03 8.43
CA ARG A 82 8.43 7.17 9.54
C ARG A 82 7.68 8.51 9.52
N ASN A 83 8.41 9.62 9.44
CA ASN A 83 7.80 10.95 9.38
C ASN A 83 6.88 11.12 8.17
N ASN A 84 7.25 10.56 7.02
CA ASN A 84 6.43 10.61 5.81
C ASN A 84 5.16 9.75 5.95
N VAL A 85 5.26 8.57 6.56
CA VAL A 85 4.10 7.71 6.87
C VAL A 85 3.17 8.42 7.85
N ASP A 86 3.70 9.11 8.86
CA ASP A 86 2.92 9.90 9.81
C ASP A 86 2.18 11.05 9.10
N ALA A 87 2.86 11.80 8.24
CA ALA A 87 2.26 12.86 7.45
C ALA A 87 1.17 12.33 6.50
N LEU A 88 1.44 11.23 5.80
CA LEU A 88 0.46 10.58 4.94
C LEU A 88 -0.78 10.15 5.74
N SER A 89 -0.59 9.53 6.90
CA SER A 89 -1.68 9.09 7.78
C SER A 89 -2.60 10.25 8.16
N GLN A 90 -2.02 11.39 8.55
CA GLN A 90 -2.78 12.61 8.88
C GLN A 90 -3.56 13.15 7.69
N ILE A 91 -2.98 13.09 6.49
CA ILE A 91 -3.65 13.54 5.26
C ILE A 91 -4.79 12.61 4.87
N LEU A 92 -4.59 11.28 4.96
CA LEU A 92 -5.62 10.30 4.69
C LEU A 92 -6.85 10.51 5.59
N VAL A 93 -6.63 10.72 6.90
CA VAL A 93 -7.69 11.00 7.86
C VAL A 93 -8.35 12.36 7.61
N SER A 94 -7.56 13.43 7.46
CA SER A 94 -8.11 14.79 7.27
C SER A 94 -8.89 14.97 5.97
N ARG A 95 -8.57 14.19 4.93
CA ARG A 95 -9.33 14.17 3.67
C ARG A 95 -10.50 13.17 3.68
N GLY A 96 -10.70 12.43 4.77
CA GLY A 96 -11.76 11.42 4.89
C GLY A 96 -11.58 10.23 3.95
N LEU A 97 -10.34 9.93 3.54
CA LEU A 97 -10.01 8.76 2.72
C LEU A 97 -9.93 7.49 3.56
N VAL A 98 -9.59 7.64 4.83
CA VAL A 98 -9.55 6.60 5.86
C VAL A 98 -10.15 7.23 7.12
N ALA A 99 -10.91 6.48 7.91
CA ALA A 99 -11.48 6.98 9.17
C ALA A 99 -10.40 7.14 10.25
N GLN A 100 -9.53 6.14 10.38
CA GLN A 100 -8.46 6.12 11.37
C GLN A 100 -7.23 5.34 10.87
N VAL A 101 -6.05 5.76 11.33
CA VAL A 101 -4.80 5.05 11.06
C VAL A 101 -4.10 4.76 12.37
N ASP A 102 -4.00 3.49 12.73
CA ASP A 102 -3.30 3.02 13.93
C ASP A 102 -1.99 2.36 13.56
N LYS A 103 -0.93 2.62 14.33
CA LYS A 103 0.41 2.11 14.07
C LYS A 103 0.94 1.45 15.33
N ALA A 104 1.51 0.26 15.18
CA ALA A 104 2.28 -0.34 16.25
C ALA A 104 3.45 0.59 16.61
N PRO A 105 3.74 0.78 17.91
CA PRO A 105 4.87 1.58 18.33
C PRO A 105 6.17 0.94 17.84
N TRP A 106 7.08 1.77 17.38
CA TRP A 106 8.39 1.33 16.93
C TRP A 106 9.28 1.07 18.13
N ASN A 107 9.83 -0.14 18.24
CA ASN A 107 10.78 -0.48 19.30
C ASN A 107 12.19 -0.02 18.91
N GLU A 108 12.78 0.88 19.68
CA GLU A 108 14.14 1.40 19.44
C GLU A 108 15.20 0.30 19.48
N GLU A 109 15.02 -0.73 20.31
CA GLU A 109 15.91 -1.90 20.37
C GLU A 109 15.86 -2.69 19.06
N GLN A 110 14.67 -2.93 18.51
CA GLN A 110 14.53 -3.63 17.22
C GLN A 110 15.09 -2.83 16.05
N ILE A 111 14.98 -1.50 16.09
CA ILE A 111 15.61 -0.64 15.07
C ILE A 111 17.13 -0.76 15.15
N LEU A 112 17.69 -0.74 16.36
CA LEU A 112 19.13 -0.89 16.54
C LEU A 112 19.60 -2.26 16.04
N ASP A 113 18.93 -3.33 16.47
CA ASP A 113 19.22 -4.69 16.05
C ASP A 113 19.14 -4.85 14.52
N TRP A 114 18.14 -4.26 13.87
CA TRP A 114 18.03 -4.25 12.41
C TRP A 114 19.16 -3.46 11.75
N THR A 115 19.54 -2.30 12.28
CA THR A 115 20.64 -1.49 11.73
C THR A 115 22.03 -2.11 11.92
N GLU A 116 22.14 -3.07 12.82
CA GLU A 116 23.34 -3.87 13.09
C GLU A 116 23.26 -5.27 12.45
N ASP A 117 22.27 -5.50 11.57
CA ASP A 117 22.04 -6.75 10.85
C ASP A 117 21.85 -7.97 11.78
N MET A 118 21.28 -7.75 12.98
CA MET A 118 21.04 -8.79 13.99
C MET A 118 19.64 -9.40 13.92
N SER A 119 18.62 -8.65 13.49
CA SER A 119 17.25 -9.15 13.31
C SER A 119 16.45 -8.31 12.33
N ASP A 120 15.36 -8.86 11.81
CA ASP A 120 14.43 -8.12 10.95
C ASP A 120 13.57 -7.14 11.77
N LEU A 121 13.26 -5.99 11.17
CA LEU A 121 12.37 -5.02 11.79
C LEU A 121 10.93 -5.25 11.33
N GLN A 122 10.05 -5.60 12.27
CA GLN A 122 8.64 -5.88 11.99
C GLN A 122 7.71 -4.98 12.80
N TRP A 123 6.68 -4.43 12.14
CA TRP A 123 5.60 -3.68 12.78
C TRP A 123 4.33 -3.72 11.93
N SER A 124 3.22 -3.20 12.45
CA SER A 124 1.95 -3.14 11.74
C SER A 124 1.37 -1.74 11.63
N ILE A 125 0.59 -1.52 10.58
CA ILE A 125 -0.19 -0.30 10.32
C ILE A 125 -1.60 -0.72 9.94
N ALA A 126 -2.60 -0.30 10.72
CA ALA A 126 -4.01 -0.51 10.45
C ALA A 126 -4.62 0.72 9.79
N LEU A 127 -5.40 0.50 8.73
CA LEU A 127 -6.17 1.51 8.00
C LEU A 127 -7.65 1.17 8.14
N ASP A 128 -8.37 1.88 9.00
CA ASP A 128 -9.79 1.65 9.29
C ASP A 128 -10.69 2.58 8.46
N GLY A 129 -11.75 2.04 7.88
CA GLY A 129 -12.72 2.78 7.07
C GLY A 129 -12.11 3.32 5.77
N ASP A 130 -11.22 2.56 5.12
CA ASP A 130 -10.68 2.93 3.80
C ASP A 130 -11.80 2.98 2.76
N ILE A 131 -12.03 4.14 2.16
CA ILE A 131 -13.13 4.36 1.22
C ILE A 131 -13.07 3.46 -0.03
N THR A 132 -11.89 2.92 -0.34
CA THR A 132 -11.67 2.07 -1.50
C THR A 132 -12.00 0.60 -1.22
N GLN A 133 -12.18 0.22 0.04
CA GLN A 133 -12.35 -1.17 0.49
C GLN A 133 -13.60 -1.85 -0.06
N ASN A 134 -14.76 -1.20 0.00
CA ASN A 134 -16.00 -1.79 -0.56
C ASN A 134 -15.90 -1.99 -2.08
N SER A 135 -15.25 -1.05 -2.77
CA SER A 135 -14.98 -1.20 -4.21
C SER A 135 -13.99 -2.33 -4.49
N GLN A 136 -12.97 -2.51 -3.63
CA GLN A 136 -12.03 -3.64 -3.70
C GLN A 136 -12.76 -4.98 -3.61
N ILE A 137 -13.62 -5.15 -2.60
CA ILE A 137 -14.33 -6.42 -2.34
C ILE A 137 -15.26 -6.76 -3.51
N LEU A 138 -16.11 -5.83 -3.92
CA LEU A 138 -17.06 -6.05 -5.03
C LEU A 138 -16.37 -6.45 -6.33
N LEU A 139 -15.17 -5.92 -6.60
CA LEU A 139 -14.41 -6.25 -7.79
C LEU A 139 -13.64 -7.57 -7.60
N GLN A 140 -13.11 -7.88 -6.42
CA GLN A 140 -12.53 -9.19 -6.14
C GLN A 140 -13.56 -10.32 -6.32
N GLU A 141 -14.79 -10.14 -5.85
CA GLU A 141 -15.91 -11.09 -6.04
C GLU A 141 -16.23 -11.33 -7.52
N GLN A 142 -16.03 -10.32 -8.37
CA GLN A 142 -16.18 -10.41 -9.82
C GLN A 142 -14.96 -11.01 -10.53
N GLY A 143 -13.94 -11.43 -9.78
CA GLY A 143 -12.72 -12.08 -10.30
C GLY A 143 -11.60 -11.11 -10.69
N PHE A 144 -11.69 -9.82 -10.37
CA PHE A 144 -10.61 -8.85 -10.58
C PHE A 144 -9.51 -9.04 -9.52
N ARG A 145 -8.26 -9.18 -9.97
CA ARG A 145 -7.10 -9.49 -9.09
C ARG A 145 -6.14 -8.32 -8.85
N LEU A 146 -6.36 -7.19 -9.51
CA LEU A 146 -5.56 -5.97 -9.40
C LEU A 146 -6.52 -4.83 -9.12
N TYR A 147 -6.60 -4.40 -7.87
CA TYR A 147 -7.33 -3.21 -7.50
C TYR A 147 -6.45 -2.29 -6.68
N PRO A 148 -6.47 -0.97 -6.94
CA PRO A 148 -5.64 -0.05 -6.23
C PRO A 148 -6.07 0.13 -4.77
N ASN A 149 -5.30 -0.47 -3.87
CA ASN A 149 -5.23 0.00 -2.49
C ASN A 149 -4.19 1.13 -2.44
N PHE A 150 -4.62 2.35 -2.75
CA PHE A 150 -3.72 3.50 -2.89
C PHE A 150 -2.98 3.84 -1.61
N ALA A 151 -3.65 3.73 -0.46
CA ALA A 151 -3.02 3.96 0.85
C ALA A 151 -1.90 2.95 1.12
N ARG A 152 -2.15 1.66 0.86
CA ARG A 152 -1.11 0.61 0.92
C ARG A 152 0.04 0.91 -0.03
N TYR A 153 -0.22 1.22 -1.29
CA TYR A 153 0.84 1.45 -2.27
C TYR A 153 1.70 2.66 -1.89
N ALA A 154 1.08 3.71 -1.36
CA ALA A 154 1.79 4.88 -0.86
C ALA A 154 2.67 4.51 0.35
N ILE A 155 2.16 3.76 1.32
CA ILE A 155 2.93 3.27 2.48
C ILE A 155 4.10 2.39 2.04
N GLN A 156 3.87 1.43 1.14
CA GLN A 156 4.92 0.57 0.57
C GLN A 156 6.02 1.39 -0.10
N ASN A 157 5.64 2.40 -0.89
CA ASN A 157 6.58 3.28 -1.56
C ASN A 157 7.44 4.08 -0.55
N LEU A 158 6.82 4.65 0.49
CA LEU A 158 7.53 5.42 1.52
C LEU A 158 8.51 4.58 2.35
N LEU A 159 8.24 3.28 2.51
CA LEU A 159 9.05 2.34 3.29
C LEU A 159 10.08 1.59 2.45
N THR A 160 10.09 1.78 1.12
CA THR A 160 11.09 1.16 0.24
C THR A 160 12.42 1.89 0.41
N LEU A 161 13.30 1.34 1.24
CA LEU A 161 14.62 1.91 1.51
C LEU A 161 15.69 1.36 0.53
N PRO A 162 16.64 2.19 0.05
CA PRO A 162 17.67 1.73 -0.86
C PRO A 162 18.53 0.61 -0.27
N GLY A 163 18.63 -0.51 -0.99
CA GLY A 163 19.45 -1.66 -0.57
C GLY A 163 18.87 -2.45 0.59
N GLN A 164 17.59 -2.28 0.90
CA GLN A 164 16.86 -3.06 1.90
C GLN A 164 15.71 -3.80 1.22
N SER A 165 15.35 -4.96 1.77
CA SER A 165 14.21 -5.75 1.31
C SER A 165 13.00 -5.42 2.18
N LEU A 166 11.87 -5.17 1.53
CA LEU A 166 10.60 -4.80 2.17
C LEU A 166 9.54 -5.82 1.78
N GLU A 167 8.98 -6.49 2.79
CA GLU A 167 7.77 -7.29 2.66
C GLU A 167 6.61 -6.56 3.35
N VAL A 168 5.47 -6.46 2.65
CA VAL A 168 4.23 -5.95 3.23
C VAL A 168 3.10 -6.92 2.91
N THR A 169 2.60 -7.57 3.96
CA THR A 169 1.50 -8.52 3.90
C THR A 169 0.24 -7.88 4.48
N ASP A 170 -0.86 -7.94 3.74
CA ASP A 170 -2.13 -7.34 4.11
C ASP A 170 -3.14 -8.37 4.62
N TYR A 171 -3.83 -8.00 5.69
CA TYR A 171 -4.94 -8.76 6.28
C TYR A 171 -6.19 -7.88 6.29
N TYR A 172 -7.30 -8.46 5.86
CA TYR A 172 -8.60 -7.83 5.84
C TYR A 172 -9.34 -8.24 7.12
N MET A 173 -9.67 -7.26 7.96
CA MET A 173 -10.29 -7.48 9.26
C MET A 173 -11.72 -6.94 9.29
N ASP A 174 -12.61 -7.74 9.88
CA ASP A 174 -13.91 -7.28 10.36
C ASP A 174 -13.76 -6.97 11.86
N THR A 175 -13.83 -5.68 12.19
CA THR A 175 -13.67 -5.20 13.56
C THR A 175 -14.98 -5.27 14.35
N ASP A 176 -16.13 -5.49 13.68
CA ASP A 176 -17.43 -5.72 14.31
C ASP A 176 -17.71 -7.22 14.33
N TYR A 177 -16.99 -7.95 15.20
CA TYR A 177 -17.10 -9.41 15.32
C TYR A 177 -18.57 -9.89 15.27
N ASN A 178 -18.92 -10.57 14.18
CA ASN A 178 -20.20 -11.20 13.97
C ASN A 178 -20.01 -12.71 13.83
N SER A 179 -20.79 -13.51 14.57
CA SER A 179 -20.74 -14.97 14.43
C SER A 179 -21.41 -15.48 13.15
N ASP A 180 -22.07 -14.59 12.40
CA ASP A 180 -22.69 -14.88 11.12
C ASP A 180 -21.72 -14.54 9.96
N PRO A 181 -21.16 -15.54 9.26
CA PRO A 181 -20.18 -15.30 8.19
C PRO A 181 -20.76 -14.54 6.99
N ASP A 182 -22.08 -14.55 6.81
CA ASP A 182 -22.76 -13.78 5.75
C ASP A 182 -22.82 -12.27 6.06
N LYS A 183 -22.41 -11.88 7.27
CA LYS A 183 -22.34 -10.49 7.72
C LYS A 183 -20.92 -9.97 7.85
N PHE A 184 -19.93 -10.72 7.37
CA PHE A 184 -18.54 -10.29 7.34
C PHE A 184 -18.42 -9.03 6.49
N GLU A 185 -18.10 -7.92 7.12
CA GLU A 185 -17.87 -6.64 6.48
C GLU A 185 -16.43 -6.25 6.75
N VAL A 186 -15.60 -6.14 5.71
CA VAL A 186 -14.23 -5.69 5.94
C VAL A 186 -14.25 -4.21 6.26
N LYS A 187 -13.73 -3.85 7.43
CA LYS A 187 -13.67 -2.45 7.91
C LYS A 187 -12.25 -1.93 8.01
N GLU A 188 -11.31 -2.84 8.22
CA GLU A 188 -9.91 -2.50 8.43
C GLU A 188 -9.00 -3.30 7.51
N ILE A 189 -7.96 -2.62 7.03
CA ILE A 189 -6.83 -3.24 6.33
C ILE A 189 -5.63 -3.14 7.26
N LEU A 190 -5.16 -4.29 7.74
CA LEU A 190 -3.95 -4.40 8.55
C LEU A 190 -2.76 -4.73 7.65
N LEU A 191 -1.80 -3.82 7.57
CA LEU A 191 -0.54 -3.99 6.87
C LEU A 191 0.52 -4.45 7.86
N ASN A 192 0.98 -5.70 7.74
CA ASN A 192 2.16 -6.20 8.42
C ASN A 192 3.39 -5.90 7.59
N VAL A 193 4.30 -5.09 8.13
CA VAL A 193 5.52 -4.64 7.47
C VAL A 193 6.72 -5.36 8.06
N VAL A 194 7.58 -5.88 7.19
CA VAL A 194 8.87 -6.48 7.54
C VAL A 194 9.96 -5.85 6.67
N LEU A 195 10.97 -5.26 7.32
CA LEU A 195 12.23 -4.88 6.70
C LEU A 195 13.27 -5.95 7.06
N GLU A 196 13.76 -6.67 6.05
CA GLU A 196 14.77 -7.71 6.26
C GLU A 196 16.12 -7.06 6.54
N SER A 197 16.86 -7.65 7.48
CA SER A 197 18.28 -7.35 7.72
C SER A 197 19.15 -7.87 6.57
N VAL A 198 20.19 -7.12 6.16
CA VAL A 198 21.01 -7.42 4.95
C VAL A 198 22.51 -7.40 5.22
#